data_AF-A0A968C3M9-F1
#
_entry.id   AF-A0A968C3M9-F1
#
_cell.length_a   1.000
_cell.length_b   1.000
_cell.length_c   1.000
_cell.angle_alpha   90.00
_cell.angle_beta   90.00
_cell.angle_gamma   90.00
#
_symmetry.space_group_name_H-M   'P 1'
#
loop_
_entity.id
_entity.type
_entity.pdbx_description
1 polymer ?
#
loop_
_entity_poly.entity_id
_entity_poly.type
_entity_poly.pdbx_seq_one_letter_code
_entity_poly.pdbx_strand_id
1 'polypeptide(L)' 'IGDTLTDAANPAPEPLPGYKEAKPVVFSSIYPMATDDYPELVKALDKLVLNDAALTFEKDSSAAL' A
#
# COMPACT_ATOMS: atom_id res chain seq x y z
N ILE A 1 8.37 7.52 2.29
CA ILE A 1 9.16 8.65 1.73
C ILE A 1 9.81 9.40 2.89
N GLY A 2 11.12 9.59 2.86
CA GLY A 2 11.87 10.23 3.95
C GLY A 2 12.77 9.30 4.77
N ASP A 3 12.97 8.07 4.32
CA ASP A 3 13.91 7.14 4.95
C ASP A 3 15.38 7.59 4.73
N THR A 4 16.30 7.06 5.54
CA THR A 4 17.73 7.38 5.44
C THR A 4 18.50 6.22 4.81
N LEU A 5 19.06 6.43 3.61
CA LEU A 5 20.05 5.52 3.04
C LEU A 5 21.46 5.88 3.55
N THR A 6 22.21 4.88 3.99
CA THR A 6 23.62 5.00 4.36
C THR A 6 24.43 3.82 3.82
N ASP A 7 25.76 3.94 3.83
CA ASP A 7 26.67 2.91 3.31
C ASP A 7 26.73 1.70 4.26
N ALA A 8 26.80 0.49 3.71
CA ALA A 8 26.81 -0.74 4.52
C ALA A 8 28.15 -0.98 5.23
N ALA A 9 29.27 -0.55 4.65
CA ALA A 9 30.61 -0.69 5.23
C ALA A 9 30.95 0.46 6.18
N ASN A 10 30.35 1.64 5.98
CA ASN A 10 30.49 2.78 6.86
C ASN A 10 29.14 3.47 7.13
N PRO A 11 28.30 2.90 8.02
CA PRO A 11 26.97 3.42 8.29
C PRO A 11 27.01 4.75 9.05
N ALA A 12 26.05 5.61 8.74
CA ALA A 12 25.81 6.84 9.48
C ALA A 12 25.47 6.50 10.94
N PRO A 13 25.97 7.28 11.92
CA PRO A 13 25.76 7.01 13.33
C PRO A 13 24.28 7.13 13.74
N GLU A 14 23.51 7.98 13.06
CA GLU A 14 22.08 8.16 13.31
C GLU A 14 21.32 8.44 11.99
N PRO A 15 20.07 7.98 11.84
CA PRO A 15 19.21 8.33 10.72
C PRO A 15 18.74 9.80 10.81
N LEU A 16 18.29 10.36 9.69
CA LEU A 16 17.74 11.72 9.66
C LEU A 16 16.47 11.82 10.52
N PRO A 17 16.33 12.86 11.35
CA PRO A 17 15.16 13.04 12.20
C PRO A 17 13.92 13.37 11.37
N GLY A 18 12.74 12.97 11.87
CA GLY A 18 11.45 13.40 11.34
C GLY A 18 10.75 12.42 10.38
N TYR A 19 11.42 11.35 9.96
CA TYR A 19 10.75 10.28 9.22
C TYR A 19 9.74 9.55 10.09
N LYS A 20 8.54 9.32 9.54
CA LYS A 20 7.49 8.49 10.13
C LYS A 20 6.85 7.69 9.02
N GLU A 21 6.60 6.41 9.26
CA GLU A 21 5.83 5.59 8.34
C GLU A 21 4.42 6.16 8.14
N ALA A 22 3.93 6.07 6.90
CA ALA A 22 2.57 6.45 6.57
C ALA A 22 1.60 5.50 7.26
N LYS A 23 0.71 6.05 8.10
CA LYS A 23 -0.36 5.29 8.75
C LYS A 23 -1.67 5.53 8.01
N PRO A 24 -2.37 4.49 7.54
CA PRO A 24 -3.70 4.64 6.97
C PRO A 24 -4.66 5.23 8.00
N VAL A 25 -5.42 6.27 7.61
CA VAL A 25 -6.37 6.98 8.49
C VAL A 25 -7.82 6.95 7.98
N VAL A 26 -8.04 6.52 6.73
CA VAL A 26 -9.35 6.43 6.09
C VAL A 26 -9.43 5.11 5.34
N PHE A 27 -10.57 4.41 5.45
CA PHE A 27 -10.83 3.13 4.80
C PHE A 27 -12.15 3.21 4.03
N SER A 28 -12.22 2.52 2.89
CA SER A 28 -13.43 2.38 2.09
C SER A 28 -13.46 1.00 1.45
N SER A 29 -14.65 0.43 1.31
CA SER A 29 -14.86 -0.79 0.52
C SER A 29 -15.07 -0.42 -0.95
N ILE A 30 -14.52 -1.22 -1.86
CA ILE A 30 -14.64 -1.04 -3.30
C ILE A 30 -15.14 -2.35 -3.89
N TYR A 31 -16.23 -2.28 -4.66
CA TYR A 31 -16.84 -3.42 -5.32
C TYR A 31 -17.01 -3.12 -6.81
N PRO A 32 -16.82 -4.11 -7.69
CA PRO A 32 -17.11 -3.93 -9.10
C PRO A 32 -18.63 -3.84 -9.32
N MET A 33 -19.06 -3.21 -10.42
CA MET A 33 -20.49 -3.17 -10.76
C MET A 33 -21.03 -4.53 -11.21
N ALA A 34 -20.17 -5.35 -11.81
CA ALA A 34 -20.50 -6.71 -12.24
C ALA A 34 -19.52 -7.71 -11.62
N THR A 35 -20.00 -8.90 -11.27
CA THR A 35 -19.21 -9.91 -10.54
C THR A 35 -18.03 -10.45 -11.37
N ASP A 36 -18.18 -10.48 -12.69
CA ASP A 36 -17.16 -10.90 -13.65
C ASP A 36 -15.98 -9.93 -13.76
N ASP A 37 -16.14 -8.67 -13.32
CA ASP A 37 -15.09 -7.66 -13.28
C ASP A 37 -14.18 -7.76 -12.05
N TYR A 38 -14.53 -8.60 -11.05
CA TYR A 38 -13.71 -8.75 -9.83
C TYR A 38 -12.24 -9.09 -10.11
N PRO A 39 -11.89 -10.01 -11.02
CA PRO A 39 -10.50 -10.30 -11.35
C PRO A 39 -9.75 -9.10 -11.94
N GLU A 40 -10.41 -8.28 -12.76
CA GLU A 40 -9.80 -7.10 -13.35
C GLU A 40 -9.64 -5.97 -12.31
N LEU A 41 -10.59 -5.82 -11.38
CA LEU A 41 -10.48 -4.91 -10.24
C LEU A 41 -9.26 -5.26 -9.37
N VAL A 42 -9.09 -6.53 -9.00
CA VAL A 42 -7.96 -6.99 -8.19
C VAL A 42 -6.64 -6.68 -8.91
N LYS A 43 -6.55 -7.00 -10.19
CA LYS A 43 -5.36 -6.74 -11.02
C LYS A 43 -5.07 -5.25 -11.18
N ALA A 44 -6.10 -4.40 -11.24
CA ALA A 44 -5.93 -2.95 -11.29
C ALA A 44 -5.40 -2.40 -9.95
N LEU A 45 -5.93 -2.90 -8.82
CA LEU A 45 -5.44 -2.53 -7.49
C LEU A 45 -4.00 -3.00 -7.26
N ASP A 46 -3.65 -4.21 -7.68
CA ASP A 46 -2.27 -4.71 -7.63
C ASP A 46 -1.31 -3.78 -8.40
N LYS A 47 -1.70 -3.32 -9.59
CA LYS A 47 -0.91 -2.36 -10.37
C LYS A 47 -0.80 -1.00 -9.69
N LEU A 48 -1.84 -0.56 -8.99
CA LEU A 48 -1.84 0.72 -8.30
C LEU A 48 -0.89 0.70 -7.09
N VAL A 49 -0.88 -0.39 -6.32
CA VAL A 49 0.02 -0.60 -5.18
C VAL A 49 1.50 -0.56 -5.60
N LEU A 50 1.84 -0.99 -6.82
CA LEU A 50 3.22 -0.89 -7.31
C LEU A 50 3.74 0.55 -7.41
N ASN A 51 2.83 1.51 -7.63
CA ASN A 51 3.17 2.92 -7.81
C ASN A 51 2.92 3.74 -6.55
N ASP A 52 1.94 3.34 -5.73
CA ASP A 52 1.54 4.05 -4.52
C ASP A 52 1.83 3.22 -3.26
N ALA A 53 2.96 3.51 -2.62
CA ALA A 53 3.38 2.86 -1.40
C ALA A 53 2.52 3.20 -0.17
N ALA A 54 1.61 4.18 -0.26
CA ALA A 54 0.67 4.50 0.82
C ALA A 54 -0.66 3.73 0.71
N LEU A 55 -0.95 3.15 -0.46
CA LEU A 55 -2.15 2.36 -0.67
C LEU A 55 -1.98 0.96 -0.07
N THR A 56 -2.93 0.57 0.78
CA THR A 56 -3.08 -0.79 1.27
C THR A 56 -4.50 -1.27 0.98
N PHE A 57 -4.65 -2.54 0.62
CA PHE A 57 -5.96 -3.16 0.45
C PHE A 57 -5.93 -4.61 0.90
N GLU A 58 -7.09 -5.12 1.31
CA GLU A 58 -7.30 -6.51 1.69
C GLU A 58 -8.46 -7.07 0.87
N LYS A 59 -8.36 -8.34 0.47
CA LYS A 59 -9.45 -9.03 -0.23
C LYS A 59 -10.48 -9.44 0.80
N ASP A 60 -11.59 -8.71 0.85
CA ASP A 60 -12.74 -9.13 1.64
C ASP A 60 -13.59 -10.11 0.81
N SER A 61 -13.87 -11.29 1.36
CA SER A 61 -14.82 -12.26 0.81
C SER A 61 -15.98 -12.39 1.80
N SER A 62 -16.95 -11.49 1.72
CA SER A 62 -18.15 -11.57 2.53
C SER A 62 -19.11 -12.58 1.92
N ALA A 63 -19.52 -13.61 2.68
CA ALA A 63 -20.39 -14.71 2.23
C ALA A 63 -21.81 -14.28 1.79
N ALA A 64 -22.10 -13.00 1.75
CA ALA A 64 -23.39 -12.41 1.39
C ALA A 64 -23.44 -11.81 -0.04
N LEU A 65 -22.31 -11.78 -0.76
CA LEU A 65 -22.18 -11.25 -2.13
C LEU A 65 -21.50 -12.24 -3.08
#